data_AF-A0A928EZB4-F1
#
_entry.id   AF-A0A928EZB4-F1
#
_cell.length_a   1.000
_cell.length_b   1.000
_cell.length_c   1.000
_cell.angle_alpha   90.00
_cell.angle_beta   90.00
_cell.angle_gamma   90.00
#
_symmetry.space_group_name_H-M   'P 1'
#
loop_
_entity.id
_entity.type
_entity.pdbx_description
1 polymer ?
#
loop_
_entity_poly.entity_id
_entity_poly.type
_entity_poly.pdbx_seq_one_letter_code
_entity_poly.pdbx_strand_id
1 'polypeptide(L)'
;MLEKMSDFFEARLDGYDEHMLNEIESAKEFYPFTASLLPTKDGVRVLDLGCGTGIELEYYFSNNPQACVTGIDLSRGMLDALKAKFPDKEINLRCDSYFDASLGESVFDAAVSVESLHHFTKEEKIPLYAKLKRSLTPDGYFVLTDYFAPTEKEEYLYRENLLSIKREEEITDDAFYHYDTPLTVAHEIEALLAAGFSSVAVLGHWGATYTLRAGKNPAVLNITNGDVFNGHLLAQIGEASIPFRESMMDGNAIGDIYSDVFVRHRAETLGVTPEEYREKACVFRTLAQDADRYCELRLWFGMDTFCQMNLLTLLAYLEQIGYKGRVLLGYIDDETFDVIENNIPVELGIYEKLYADVLNAKKRPTCVGVLNLHALDLYFDYHSDDGKLARLARENATLDENSLICLLLEASAEYGLSDLQAMHLIQKHKT
;
A
#
# COMPACT_ATOMS: atom_id res chain seq x y z
N MET A 1 35.80 4.43 25.81
CA MET A 1 34.95 5.13 26.77
C MET A 1 33.59 5.25 26.16
N LEU A 2 32.62 4.56 26.75
CA LEU A 2 31.22 4.71 26.38
C LEU A 2 30.75 6.10 26.82
N GLU A 3 30.11 6.82 25.91
CA GLU A 3 29.47 8.11 26.19
C GLU A 3 27.99 7.86 26.49
N LYS A 4 27.44 8.59 27.46
CA LYS A 4 25.99 8.57 27.68
C LYS A 4 25.28 9.09 26.43
N MET A 5 24.13 8.52 26.11
CA MET A 5 23.43 8.77 24.85
C MET A 5 23.19 10.27 24.60
N SER A 6 22.67 11.00 25.60
CA SER A 6 22.45 12.46 25.51
C SER A 6 23.73 13.24 25.23
N ASP A 7 24.80 12.88 25.95
CA ASP A 7 26.07 13.61 25.94
C ASP A 7 26.80 13.39 24.60
N PHE A 8 26.72 12.16 24.05
CA PHE A 8 27.30 11.82 22.75
C PHE A 8 26.75 12.71 21.63
N PHE A 9 25.42 12.86 21.59
CA PHE A 9 24.74 13.65 20.57
C PHE A 9 24.88 15.15 20.81
N GLU A 10 24.79 15.63 22.06
CA GLU A 10 25.02 17.06 22.36
C GLU A 10 26.43 17.52 21.96
N ALA A 11 27.45 16.69 22.15
CA ALA A 11 28.83 16.99 21.77
C ALA A 11 29.04 17.09 20.24
N ARG A 12 28.10 16.56 19.44
CA ARG A 12 28.20 16.43 17.97
C ARG A 12 27.12 17.20 17.23
N LEU A 13 26.43 18.14 17.91
CA LEU A 13 25.37 18.95 17.32
C LEU A 13 25.87 19.80 16.13
N ASP A 14 27.07 20.38 16.25
CA ASP A 14 27.69 21.17 15.18
C ASP A 14 28.08 20.27 14.00
N GLY A 15 27.41 20.45 12.86
CA GLY A 15 27.64 19.65 11.64
C GLY A 15 26.94 18.28 11.64
N TYR A 16 26.05 18.01 12.60
CA TYR A 16 25.34 16.73 12.72
C TYR A 16 24.65 16.30 11.42
N ASP A 17 23.83 17.18 10.83
CA ASP A 17 23.07 16.87 9.61
C ASP A 17 23.98 16.55 8.42
N GLU A 18 25.05 17.32 8.24
CA GLU A 18 26.03 17.08 7.18
C GLU A 18 26.77 15.74 7.39
N HIS A 19 27.06 15.38 8.63
CA HIS A 19 27.65 14.09 8.97
C HIS A 19 26.69 12.94 8.62
N MET A 20 25.45 12.99 9.12
CA MET A 20 24.43 11.96 8.86
C MET A 20 24.17 11.78 7.37
N LEU A 21 24.05 12.87 6.60
CA LEU A 21 23.73 12.81 5.17
C LEU A 21 24.88 12.36 4.27
N ASN A 22 26.13 12.43 4.73
CA ASN A 22 27.31 12.10 3.91
C ASN A 22 28.04 10.85 4.36
N GLU A 23 27.97 10.48 5.64
CA GLU A 23 28.68 9.32 6.20
C GLU A 23 27.81 8.07 6.29
N ILE A 24 26.48 8.22 6.36
CA ILE A 24 25.57 7.08 6.26
C ILE A 24 25.31 6.78 4.78
N GLU A 25 25.61 5.53 4.40
CA GLU A 25 25.40 5.06 3.04
C GLU A 25 23.93 5.27 2.63
N SER A 26 23.72 5.94 1.49
CA SER A 26 22.40 6.20 0.91
C SER A 26 21.43 7.02 1.78
N ALA A 27 21.90 7.78 2.77
CA ALA A 27 21.06 8.69 3.58
C ALA A 27 20.20 9.63 2.73
N LYS A 28 20.78 10.20 1.68
CA LYS A 28 20.09 11.09 0.73
C LYS A 28 18.97 10.41 -0.05
N GLU A 29 18.89 9.08 -0.02
CA GLU A 29 17.83 8.29 -0.66
C GLU A 29 16.77 7.83 0.36
N PHE A 30 17.19 7.30 1.51
CA PHE A 30 16.21 6.75 2.45
C PHE A 30 15.45 7.83 3.22
N TYR A 31 16.04 8.98 3.58
CA TYR A 31 15.30 10.06 4.25
C TYR A 31 14.08 10.55 3.46
N PRO A 32 14.20 10.91 2.16
CA PRO A 32 13.04 11.27 1.36
C PRO A 32 12.09 10.10 1.12
N PHE A 33 12.60 8.86 1.01
CA PHE A 33 11.75 7.68 0.92
C PHE A 33 10.87 7.52 2.17
N THR A 34 11.46 7.56 3.37
CA THR A 34 10.75 7.45 4.64
C THR A 34 9.73 8.57 4.79
N ALA A 35 10.08 9.81 4.46
CA ALA A 35 9.16 10.93 4.47
C ALA A 35 7.98 10.77 3.48
N SER A 36 8.19 10.11 2.34
CA SER A 36 7.13 9.84 1.35
C SER A 36 6.11 8.81 1.83
N LEU A 37 6.48 7.97 2.80
CA LEU A 37 5.59 6.96 3.40
C LEU A 37 4.67 7.54 4.47
N LEU A 38 4.91 8.78 4.90
CA LEU A 38 4.11 9.43 5.93
C LEU A 38 2.83 10.05 5.33
N PRO A 39 1.74 10.14 6.12
CA PRO A 39 0.45 10.58 5.60
C PRO A 39 0.47 12.07 5.25
N THR A 40 -0.19 12.45 4.15
CA THR A 40 -0.21 13.83 3.62
C THR A 40 -1.55 14.54 3.78
N LYS A 41 -2.46 14.02 4.61
CA LYS A 41 -3.74 14.68 4.90
C LYS A 41 -3.54 15.94 5.75
N ASP A 42 -4.42 16.93 5.57
CA ASP A 42 -4.41 18.15 6.36
C ASP A 42 -4.59 17.87 7.86
N GLY A 43 -3.81 18.54 8.71
CA GLY A 43 -3.89 18.43 10.17
C GLY A 43 -3.53 17.04 10.72
N VAL A 44 -2.80 16.23 9.96
CA VAL A 44 -2.36 14.90 10.39
C VAL A 44 -1.42 14.99 11.58
N ARG A 45 -1.58 14.06 12.53
CA ARG A 45 -0.74 14.00 13.73
C ARG A 45 0.28 12.89 13.60
N VAL A 46 1.56 13.26 13.57
CA VAL A 46 2.69 12.31 13.47
C VAL A 46 3.52 12.34 14.75
N LEU A 47 3.85 11.15 15.26
CA LEU A 47 4.82 10.99 16.35
C LEU A 47 6.18 10.63 15.77
N ASP A 48 7.23 11.29 16.23
CA ASP A 48 8.60 11.02 15.84
C ASP A 48 9.43 10.62 17.07
N LEU A 49 9.93 9.38 17.06
CA LEU A 49 10.70 8.79 18.15
C LEU A 49 12.20 8.88 17.83
N GLY A 50 12.94 9.60 18.66
CA GLY A 50 14.34 9.92 18.39
C GLY A 50 14.47 10.98 17.30
N CYS A 51 13.69 12.06 17.40
CA CYS A 51 13.54 13.03 16.32
C CYS A 51 14.80 13.84 16.01
N GLY A 52 15.82 13.83 16.88
CA GLY A 52 17.10 14.54 16.64
C GLY A 52 16.90 15.98 16.18
N THR A 53 17.61 16.35 15.11
CA THR A 53 17.48 17.65 14.41
C THR A 53 16.39 17.66 13.32
N GLY A 54 15.66 16.55 13.16
CA GLY A 54 14.54 16.33 12.22
C GLY A 54 14.91 16.35 10.74
N ILE A 55 15.88 15.53 10.32
CA ILE A 55 16.32 15.45 8.92
C ILE A 55 15.19 14.91 8.03
N GLU A 56 14.52 13.84 8.46
CA GLU A 56 13.32 13.30 7.80
C GLU A 56 12.17 14.33 7.75
N LEU A 57 12.05 15.19 8.76
CA LEU A 57 11.04 16.23 8.80
C LEU A 57 11.24 17.32 7.75
N GLU A 58 12.48 17.56 7.26
CA GLU A 58 12.73 18.49 6.14
C GLU A 58 11.98 18.05 4.87
N TYR A 59 12.10 16.77 4.55
CA TYR A 59 11.41 16.16 3.42
C TYR A 59 9.91 16.06 3.70
N TYR A 60 9.52 15.67 4.91
CA TYR A 60 8.10 15.49 5.25
C TYR A 60 7.32 16.80 5.24
N PHE A 61 7.85 17.89 5.80
CA PHE A 61 7.18 19.20 5.75
C PHE A 61 7.13 19.80 4.34
N SER A 62 8.02 19.38 3.45
CA SER A 62 7.94 19.72 2.02
C SER A 62 6.74 19.03 1.36
N ASN A 63 6.46 17.78 1.73
CA ASN A 63 5.32 17.00 1.25
C ASN A 63 3.99 17.39 1.92
N ASN A 64 4.01 17.73 3.20
CA ASN A 64 2.84 18.14 3.99
C ASN A 64 3.17 19.30 4.94
N PRO A 65 3.05 20.55 4.47
CA PRO A 65 3.38 21.73 5.27
C PRO A 65 2.53 21.93 6.54
N GLN A 66 1.35 21.30 6.61
CA GLN A 66 0.36 21.45 7.68
C GLN A 66 0.36 20.28 8.69
N ALA A 67 1.32 19.37 8.61
CA ALA A 67 1.42 18.27 9.56
C ALA A 67 1.71 18.78 10.99
N CYS A 68 1.06 18.17 11.98
CA CYS A 68 1.30 18.40 13.39
C CYS A 68 2.24 17.30 13.91
N VAL A 69 3.48 17.64 14.26
CA VAL A 69 4.50 16.66 14.69
C VAL A 69 4.69 16.72 16.21
N THR A 70 4.74 15.56 16.86
CA THR A 70 5.25 15.43 18.24
C THR A 70 6.59 14.71 18.17
N GLY A 71 7.66 15.41 18.54
CA GLY A 71 9.02 14.84 18.56
C GLY A 71 9.46 14.50 19.97
N ILE A 72 10.08 13.33 20.17
CA ILE A 72 10.66 12.91 21.44
C ILE A 72 12.14 12.63 21.23
N ASP A 73 13.00 13.27 22.04
CA ASP A 73 14.44 13.03 22.03
C ASP A 73 15.03 13.22 23.44
N LEU A 74 16.16 12.57 23.72
CA LEU A 74 16.87 12.71 25.00
C LEU A 74 17.67 14.02 25.08
N SER A 75 18.12 14.56 23.94
CA SER A 75 18.99 15.74 23.88
C SER A 75 18.18 17.04 23.78
N ARG A 76 18.38 17.97 24.71
CA ARG A 76 17.76 19.30 24.62
C ARG A 76 18.30 20.08 23.43
N GLY A 77 19.62 19.98 23.16
CA GLY A 77 20.27 20.67 22.06
C GLY A 77 19.72 20.28 20.69
N MET A 78 19.47 18.97 20.48
CA MET A 78 18.84 18.46 19.26
C MET A 78 17.44 19.06 19.05
N LEU A 79 16.62 19.07 20.10
CA LEU A 79 15.27 19.64 20.05
C LEU A 79 15.27 21.15 19.79
N ASP A 80 16.21 21.89 20.39
CA ASP A 80 16.35 23.33 20.16
C ASP A 80 16.75 23.62 18.71
N ALA A 81 17.66 22.81 18.13
CA ALA A 81 18.05 22.89 16.72
C ALA A 81 16.88 22.57 15.78
N LEU A 82 16.12 21.50 16.08
CA LEU A 82 14.91 21.14 15.34
C LEU A 82 13.88 22.27 15.35
N LYS A 83 13.64 22.88 16.52
CA LYS A 83 12.68 24.00 16.64
C LYS A 83 13.16 25.24 15.90
N ALA A 84 14.46 25.52 15.91
CA ALA A 84 15.05 26.63 15.19
C ALA A 84 15.00 26.44 13.66
N LYS A 85 15.12 25.20 13.18
CA LYS A 85 15.00 24.85 11.76
C LYS A 85 13.58 25.06 11.23
N PHE A 86 12.56 24.83 12.07
CA PHE A 86 11.15 24.93 11.68
C PHE A 86 10.31 25.81 12.64
N PRO A 87 10.58 27.13 12.68
CA PRO A 87 9.91 28.03 13.63
C PRO A 87 8.39 28.12 13.39
N ASP A 88 7.97 28.03 12.12
CA ASP A 88 6.58 28.21 11.69
C ASP A 88 5.77 26.90 11.62
N LYS A 89 6.39 25.75 11.97
CA LYS A 89 5.72 24.44 11.95
C LYS A 89 5.12 24.10 13.31
N GLU A 90 4.02 23.34 13.28
CA GLU A 90 3.36 22.85 14.49
C GLU A 90 4.11 21.63 15.04
N ILE A 91 5.13 21.90 15.84
CA ILE A 91 6.00 20.87 16.44
C ILE A 91 5.91 20.95 17.97
N ASN A 92 5.50 19.83 18.57
CA ASN A 92 5.41 19.62 20.02
C ASN A 92 6.59 18.76 20.49
N LEU A 93 7.64 19.39 21.00
CA LEU A 93 8.88 18.69 21.38
C LEU A 93 8.88 18.28 22.85
N ARG A 94 9.35 17.05 23.12
CA ARG A 94 9.49 16.48 24.46
C ARG A 94 10.92 15.99 24.65
N CYS A 95 11.62 16.63 25.58
CA CYS A 95 12.93 16.17 26.05
C CYS A 95 12.69 15.06 27.07
N ASP A 96 12.60 13.83 26.59
CA ASP A 96 12.20 12.67 27.38
C ASP A 96 12.73 11.38 26.72
N SER A 97 12.82 10.32 27.49
CA SER A 97 13.01 8.98 26.98
C SER A 97 11.70 8.51 26.35
N TYR A 98 11.72 8.07 25.09
CA TYR A 98 10.51 7.50 24.49
C TYR A 98 10.08 6.18 25.17
N PHE A 99 10.92 5.54 25.99
CA PHE A 99 10.51 4.41 26.84
C PHE A 99 9.60 4.87 28.00
N ASP A 100 9.82 6.07 28.52
CA ASP A 100 9.12 6.60 29.69
C ASP A 100 7.97 7.54 29.32
N ALA A 101 8.09 8.26 28.20
CA ALA A 101 7.13 9.24 27.75
C ALA A 101 5.71 8.65 27.56
N SER A 102 4.69 9.36 28.05
CA SER A 102 3.30 9.01 27.81
C SER A 102 2.86 9.43 26.39
N LEU A 103 2.49 8.45 25.57
CA LEU A 103 2.08 8.68 24.17
C LEU A 103 0.56 8.90 24.01
N GLY A 104 -0.24 8.63 25.05
CA GLY A 104 -1.71 8.65 24.97
C GLY A 104 -2.28 7.45 24.20
N GLU A 105 -3.58 7.51 23.91
CA GLU A 105 -4.32 6.48 23.16
C GLU A 105 -4.99 7.08 21.92
N SER A 106 -4.82 6.45 20.75
CA SER A 106 -5.42 6.87 19.48
C SER A 106 -5.20 8.36 19.14
N VAL A 107 -4.00 8.85 19.37
CA VAL A 107 -3.54 10.22 19.15
C VAL A 107 -2.91 10.39 17.78
N PHE A 108 -2.12 9.42 17.30
CA PHE A 108 -1.27 9.62 16.11
C PHE A 108 -1.79 8.85 14.91
N ASP A 109 -1.84 9.52 13.75
CA ASP A 109 -2.21 8.89 12.49
C ASP A 109 -1.06 8.07 11.90
N ALA A 110 0.18 8.47 12.20
CA ALA A 110 1.36 7.68 11.93
C ALA A 110 2.42 7.95 13.00
N ALA A 111 3.36 7.03 13.14
CA ALA A 111 4.59 7.27 13.86
C ALA A 111 5.79 6.95 12.98
N VAL A 112 6.91 7.61 13.27
CA VAL A 112 8.18 7.42 12.57
C VAL A 112 9.32 7.32 13.58
N SER A 113 10.37 6.59 13.20
CA SER A 113 11.67 6.63 13.85
C SER A 113 12.72 6.38 12.78
N VAL A 114 13.78 7.20 12.77
CA VAL A 114 14.87 7.09 11.81
C VAL A 114 16.20 7.03 12.57
N GLU A 115 16.98 5.97 12.35
CA GLU A 115 18.34 5.80 12.90
C GLU A 115 18.45 6.03 14.42
N SER A 116 17.49 5.50 15.20
CA SER A 116 17.42 5.72 16.66
C SER A 116 17.24 4.45 17.50
N LEU A 117 16.51 3.44 17.00
CA LEU A 117 16.13 2.29 17.83
C LEU A 117 17.16 1.14 17.79
N HIS A 118 18.18 1.19 16.94
CA HIS A 118 19.21 0.15 16.81
C HIS A 118 20.13 -0.03 18.04
N HIS A 119 19.96 0.76 19.10
CA HIS A 119 20.74 0.60 20.35
C HIS A 119 20.10 -0.35 21.39
N PHE A 120 18.93 -0.93 21.10
CA PHE A 120 18.10 -1.63 22.08
C PHE A 120 17.81 -3.08 21.70
N THR A 121 17.67 -3.95 22.69
CA THR A 121 17.32 -5.35 22.46
C THR A 121 15.85 -5.51 22.08
N LYS A 122 15.54 -6.67 21.50
CA LYS A 122 14.17 -7.09 21.19
C LYS A 122 13.24 -6.96 22.40
N GLU A 123 13.68 -7.37 23.59
CA GLU A 123 12.91 -7.34 24.83
C GLU A 123 12.64 -5.90 25.31
N GLU A 124 13.59 -4.98 25.11
CA GLU A 124 13.43 -3.56 25.42
C GLU A 124 12.45 -2.89 24.45
N LYS A 125 12.49 -3.26 23.16
CA LYS A 125 11.63 -2.70 22.12
C LYS A 125 10.16 -3.14 22.22
N ILE A 126 9.87 -4.38 22.60
CA ILE A 126 8.49 -4.91 22.63
C ILE A 126 7.52 -4.04 23.47
N PRO A 127 7.83 -3.65 24.73
CA PRO A 127 6.97 -2.77 25.52
C PRO A 127 6.80 -1.38 24.90
N LEU A 128 7.86 -0.81 24.32
CA LEU A 128 7.82 0.45 23.60
C LEU A 128 6.86 0.37 22.41
N TYR A 129 6.99 -0.66 21.58
CA TYR A 129 6.12 -0.88 20.43
C TYR A 129 4.67 -1.13 20.84
N ALA A 130 4.41 -1.83 21.95
CA ALA A 130 3.06 -2.02 22.45
C ALA A 130 2.44 -0.68 22.89
N LYS A 131 3.23 0.18 23.53
CA LYS A 131 2.82 1.55 23.91
C LYS A 131 2.57 2.41 22.66
N LEU A 132 3.47 2.37 21.71
CA LEU A 132 3.35 3.07 20.43
C LEU A 132 2.08 2.65 19.69
N LYS A 133 1.83 1.34 19.57
CA LYS A 133 0.62 0.78 18.95
C LYS A 133 -0.66 1.35 19.56
N ARG A 134 -0.73 1.45 20.89
CA ARG A 134 -1.91 2.04 21.57
C ARG A 134 -2.11 3.50 21.22
N SER A 135 -1.02 4.25 21.06
CA SER A 135 -1.05 5.68 20.71
C SER A 135 -1.48 5.94 19.27
N LEU A 136 -1.34 4.98 18.35
CA LEU A 136 -1.80 5.12 16.97
C LEU A 136 -3.33 5.10 16.88
N THR A 137 -3.94 5.80 15.93
CA THR A 137 -5.37 5.68 15.59
C THR A 137 -5.67 4.29 15.02
N PRO A 138 -6.95 3.85 14.91
CA PRO A 138 -7.28 2.53 14.38
C PRO A 138 -6.65 2.18 13.02
N ASP A 139 -6.52 3.18 12.14
CA ASP A 139 -5.89 3.05 10.81
C ASP A 139 -4.42 3.46 10.78
N GLY A 140 -3.85 3.79 11.95
CA GLY A 140 -2.50 4.28 12.07
C GLY A 140 -1.45 3.19 11.89
N TYR A 141 -0.25 3.62 11.53
CA TYR A 141 0.89 2.75 11.27
C TYR A 141 2.18 3.37 11.80
N PHE A 142 3.20 2.53 11.96
CA PHE A 142 4.54 2.93 12.33
C PHE A 142 5.49 2.69 11.15
N VAL A 143 6.35 3.66 10.86
CA VAL A 143 7.44 3.54 9.88
C VAL A 143 8.77 3.56 10.64
N LEU A 144 9.57 2.51 10.50
CA LEU A 144 10.90 2.41 11.09
C LEU A 144 11.92 2.40 9.96
N THR A 145 12.86 3.34 9.95
CA THR A 145 14.04 3.28 9.06
C THR A 145 15.27 3.22 9.94
N ASP A 146 15.98 2.10 9.92
CA ASP A 146 17.03 1.89 10.91
C ASP A 146 18.16 1.03 10.36
N TYR A 147 19.29 1.04 11.07
CA TYR A 147 20.41 0.16 10.84
C TYR A 147 20.14 -1.25 11.40
N PHE A 148 20.36 -2.29 10.57
CA PHE A 148 20.11 -3.68 10.92
C PHE A 148 21.38 -4.54 10.80
N ALA A 149 21.52 -5.51 11.71
CA ALA A 149 22.57 -6.51 11.63
C ALA A 149 22.35 -7.42 10.41
N PRO A 150 23.39 -7.70 9.59
CA PRO A 150 23.23 -8.58 8.43
C PRO A 150 22.95 -10.04 8.83
N THR A 151 23.45 -10.48 10.00
CA THR A 151 23.28 -11.84 10.51
C THR A 151 23.03 -11.86 12.02
N GLU A 152 22.36 -12.90 12.51
CA GLU A 152 22.16 -13.13 13.95
C GLU A 152 23.50 -13.23 14.72
N LYS A 153 24.55 -13.72 14.05
CA LYS A 153 25.90 -13.78 14.63
C LYS A 153 26.47 -12.38 14.87
N GLU A 154 26.26 -11.45 13.94
CA GLU A 154 26.70 -10.06 14.09
C GLU A 154 25.86 -9.32 15.13
N GLU A 155 24.53 -9.50 15.13
CA GLU A 155 23.64 -8.99 16.18
C GLU A 155 24.14 -9.41 17.58
N TYR A 156 24.40 -10.70 17.76
CA TYR A 156 24.95 -11.24 19.02
C TYR A 156 26.31 -10.63 19.36
N LEU A 157 27.21 -10.52 18.38
CA LEU A 157 28.55 -9.98 18.59
C LEU A 157 28.53 -8.50 18.99
N TYR A 158 27.68 -7.68 18.36
CA TYR A 158 27.53 -6.28 18.72
C TYR A 158 27.08 -6.12 20.18
N ARG A 159 26.10 -6.94 20.60
CA ARG A 159 25.62 -6.91 21.98
C ARG A 159 26.68 -7.39 22.98
N GLU A 160 27.38 -8.48 22.69
CA GLU A 160 28.46 -8.98 23.56
C GLU A 160 29.59 -7.97 23.70
N ASN A 161 29.95 -7.26 22.64
CA ASN A 161 30.98 -6.22 22.67
C ASN A 161 30.59 -5.07 23.60
N LEU A 162 29.36 -4.55 23.50
CA LEU A 162 28.84 -3.54 24.43
C LEU A 162 28.92 -4.02 25.88
N LEU A 163 28.49 -5.26 26.14
CA LEU A 163 28.54 -5.83 27.49
C LEU A 163 29.98 -6.01 27.98
N SER A 164 30.94 -6.33 27.09
CA SER A 164 32.36 -6.40 27.44
C SER A 164 32.91 -5.04 27.85
N ILE A 165 32.65 -4.01 27.04
CA ILE A 165 33.13 -2.65 27.32
C ILE A 165 32.52 -2.13 28.62
N LYS A 166 31.22 -2.36 28.87
CA LYS A 166 30.58 -2.01 30.15
C LYS A 166 31.27 -2.69 31.36
N ARG A 167 31.66 -3.96 31.24
CA ARG A 167 32.41 -4.66 32.31
C ARG A 167 33.82 -4.10 32.50
N GLU A 168 34.52 -3.80 31.41
CA GLU A 168 35.87 -3.23 31.42
C GLU A 168 35.91 -1.82 32.01
N GLU A 169 34.88 -1.02 31.75
CA GLU A 169 34.73 0.34 32.26
C GLU A 169 33.97 0.40 33.61
N GLU A 170 33.65 -0.76 34.21
CA GLU A 170 32.94 -0.91 35.49
C GLU A 170 31.58 -0.16 35.54
N ILE A 171 30.88 -0.08 34.41
CA ILE A 171 29.57 0.57 34.29
C ILE A 171 28.48 -0.36 34.80
N THR A 172 27.80 0.03 35.88
CA THR A 172 26.74 -0.76 36.53
C THR A 172 25.40 -0.03 36.66
N ASP A 173 25.27 1.17 36.09
CA ASP A 173 24.01 1.91 36.09
C ASP A 173 23.09 1.53 34.92
N ASP A 174 21.82 1.93 35.03
CA ASP A 174 20.78 1.68 34.03
C ASP A 174 20.70 2.82 32.98
N ALA A 175 21.75 3.65 32.88
CA ALA A 175 21.78 4.74 31.91
C ALA A 175 21.95 4.21 30.48
N PHE A 176 21.44 4.96 29.52
CA PHE A 176 21.66 4.70 28.10
C PHE A 176 23.03 5.21 27.66
N TYR A 177 23.79 4.35 26.97
CA TYR A 177 25.09 4.66 26.40
C TYR A 177 25.04 4.44 24.90
N HIS A 178 25.73 5.29 24.15
CA HIS A 178 25.79 5.17 22.69
C HIS A 178 26.68 4.00 22.29
N TYR A 179 26.07 2.96 21.70
CA TYR A 179 26.75 1.86 21.03
C TYR A 179 25.73 1.13 20.15
N ASP A 180 26.09 0.84 18.90
CA ASP A 180 25.16 0.22 17.96
C ASP A 180 25.02 -1.26 18.28
N THR A 181 23.80 -1.69 18.61
CA THR A 181 23.46 -3.10 18.83
C THR A 181 22.24 -3.48 17.99
N PRO A 182 22.31 -3.30 16.65
CA PRO A 182 21.15 -3.46 15.78
C PRO A 182 20.66 -4.91 15.83
N LEU A 183 19.33 -5.08 15.79
CA LEU A 183 18.73 -6.38 15.53
C LEU A 183 18.89 -6.73 14.05
N THR A 184 18.73 -8.00 13.71
CA THR A 184 18.39 -8.42 12.35
C THR A 184 16.97 -7.95 12.01
N VAL A 185 16.68 -7.78 10.72
CA VAL A 185 15.33 -7.45 10.23
C VAL A 185 14.30 -8.48 10.72
N ALA A 186 14.67 -9.76 10.77
CA ALA A 186 13.80 -10.82 11.26
C ALA A 186 13.41 -10.63 12.74
N HIS A 187 14.39 -10.39 13.62
CA HIS A 187 14.13 -10.16 15.04
C HIS A 187 13.37 -8.85 15.30
N GLU A 188 13.57 -7.82 14.46
CA GLU A 188 12.78 -6.58 14.52
C GLU A 188 11.30 -6.82 14.17
N ILE A 189 11.03 -7.55 13.08
CA ILE A 189 9.68 -7.94 12.69
C ILE A 189 9.02 -8.75 13.81
N GLU A 190 9.75 -9.68 14.43
CA GLU A 190 9.26 -10.43 15.58
C GLU A 190 8.92 -9.52 16.78
N ALA A 191 9.72 -8.50 17.07
CA ALA A 191 9.42 -7.53 18.13
C ALA A 191 8.12 -6.77 17.86
N LEU A 192 7.94 -6.25 16.65
CA LEU A 192 6.75 -5.52 16.23
C LEU A 192 5.48 -6.39 16.29
N LEU A 193 5.56 -7.63 15.81
CA LEU A 193 4.45 -8.59 15.89
C LEU A 193 4.14 -8.99 17.33
N ALA A 194 5.16 -9.24 18.16
CA ALA A 194 4.98 -9.57 19.57
C ALA A 194 4.36 -8.40 20.37
N ALA A 195 4.65 -7.16 19.97
CA ALA A 195 4.00 -5.95 20.49
C ALA A 195 2.54 -5.77 20.03
N GLY A 196 2.08 -6.61 19.09
CA GLY A 196 0.69 -6.73 18.68
C GLY A 196 0.35 -5.99 17.39
N PHE A 197 1.31 -5.45 16.63
CA PHE A 197 1.02 -4.97 15.27
C PHE A 197 0.47 -6.12 14.41
N SER A 198 -0.46 -5.82 13.50
CA SER A 198 -1.17 -6.83 12.70
C SER A 198 -0.38 -7.33 11.50
N SER A 199 0.55 -6.50 11.02
CA SER A 199 1.29 -6.67 9.79
C SER A 199 2.60 -5.90 9.90
N VAL A 200 3.65 -6.42 9.28
CA VAL A 200 4.93 -5.74 9.12
C VAL A 200 5.44 -6.04 7.72
N ALA A 201 5.80 -5.00 6.96
CA ALA A 201 6.33 -5.11 5.62
C ALA A 201 7.69 -4.41 5.52
N VAL A 202 8.61 -5.00 4.75
CA VAL A 202 9.87 -4.37 4.35
C VAL A 202 9.59 -3.59 3.07
N LEU A 203 9.77 -2.27 3.08
CA LEU A 203 9.41 -1.39 1.96
C LEU A 203 10.62 -0.97 1.12
N GLY A 204 11.82 -0.97 1.70
CA GLY A 204 13.05 -0.59 1.02
C GLY A 204 14.28 -0.94 1.85
N HIS A 205 15.45 -1.00 1.20
CA HIS A 205 16.73 -1.21 1.88
C HIS A 205 17.90 -0.59 1.10
N TRP A 206 18.92 -0.15 1.83
CA TRP A 206 20.16 0.43 1.33
C TRP A 206 21.32 -0.08 2.17
N GLY A 207 22.06 -1.05 1.66
CA GLY A 207 23.06 -1.76 2.45
C GLY A 207 22.41 -2.44 3.66
N ALA A 208 22.82 -2.02 4.86
CA ALA A 208 22.31 -2.52 6.13
C ALA A 208 21.13 -1.70 6.71
N THR A 209 20.76 -0.58 6.08
CA THR A 209 19.61 0.21 6.51
C THR A 209 18.34 -0.28 5.81
N TYR A 210 17.28 -0.54 6.58
CA TYR A 210 15.99 -1.01 6.05
C TYR A 210 14.86 -0.09 6.50
N THR A 211 13.85 0.05 5.66
CA THR A 211 12.58 0.71 6.02
C THR A 211 11.49 -0.34 6.19
N LEU A 212 10.91 -0.40 7.38
CA LEU A 212 9.79 -1.26 7.74
C LEU A 212 8.53 -0.42 7.97
N ARG A 213 7.36 -0.97 7.63
CA ARG A 213 6.05 -0.41 8.02
C ARG A 213 5.27 -1.44 8.82
N ALA A 214 4.78 -1.04 9.99
CA ALA A 214 3.96 -1.87 10.86
C ALA A 214 2.54 -1.29 11.01
N GLY A 215 1.52 -2.07 10.63
CA GLY A 215 0.11 -1.66 10.71
C GLY A 215 -0.53 -1.96 12.07
N LYS A 216 -1.25 -1.00 12.68
CA LYS A 216 -1.87 -1.21 14.00
C LYS A 216 -2.91 -2.34 13.97
N ASN A 217 -3.83 -2.28 13.03
CA ASN A 217 -4.93 -3.22 12.90
C ASN A 217 -4.88 -3.93 11.54
N PRO A 218 -5.50 -5.10 11.41
CA PRO A 218 -5.66 -5.74 10.12
C PRO A 218 -6.46 -4.79 9.21
N ALA A 219 -5.84 -4.17 8.21
CA ALA A 219 -6.57 -3.30 7.31
C ALA A 219 -7.24 -4.15 6.24
N VAL A 220 -8.55 -3.97 6.09
CA VAL A 220 -9.36 -4.60 5.05
C VAL A 220 -9.67 -3.54 4.00
N LEU A 221 -9.45 -3.85 2.73
CA LEU A 221 -9.90 -3.02 1.62
C LEU A 221 -11.02 -3.71 0.87
N ASN A 222 -12.20 -3.08 0.83
CA ASN A 222 -13.29 -3.52 -0.02
C ASN A 222 -13.12 -2.90 -1.41
N ILE A 223 -13.14 -3.73 -2.45
CA ILE A 223 -13.05 -3.32 -3.85
C ILE A 223 -14.31 -3.79 -4.58
N THR A 224 -15.00 -2.89 -5.25
CA THR A 224 -16.25 -3.16 -5.99
C THR A 224 -16.04 -3.06 -7.49
N ASN A 225 -16.87 -3.72 -8.29
CA ASN A 225 -16.91 -3.45 -9.73
C ASN A 225 -17.77 -2.20 -10.04
N GLY A 226 -17.13 -1.11 -10.42
CA GLY A 226 -17.80 0.13 -10.82
C GLY A 226 -18.52 0.90 -9.69
N ASP A 227 -19.02 2.09 -10.05
CA ASP A 227 -19.56 3.06 -9.08
C ASP A 227 -20.97 2.74 -8.57
N VAL A 228 -21.80 2.19 -9.45
CA VAL A 228 -23.20 1.89 -9.13
C VAL A 228 -23.27 0.91 -7.97
N PHE A 229 -22.48 -0.15 -8.04
CA PHE A 229 -22.43 -1.12 -6.95
C PHE A 229 -21.76 -0.56 -5.71
N ASN A 230 -20.68 0.22 -5.84
CA ASN A 230 -20.02 0.86 -4.71
C ASN A 230 -21.01 1.67 -3.84
N GLY A 231 -21.92 2.41 -4.47
CA GLY A 231 -22.98 3.14 -3.77
C GLY A 231 -23.95 2.25 -2.99
N HIS A 232 -24.32 1.08 -3.54
CA HIS A 232 -25.23 0.13 -2.90
C HIS A 232 -24.55 -0.67 -1.79
N LEU A 233 -23.32 -1.14 -2.01
CA LEU A 233 -22.55 -1.91 -1.02
C LEU A 233 -22.33 -1.10 0.26
N LEU A 234 -21.97 0.18 0.14
CA LEU A 234 -21.79 1.08 1.29
C LEU A 234 -23.02 1.09 2.22
N ALA A 235 -24.22 0.98 1.65
CA ALA A 235 -25.46 0.93 2.43
C ALA A 235 -25.71 -0.44 3.09
N GLN A 236 -25.17 -1.53 2.55
CA GLN A 236 -25.39 -2.90 3.04
C GLN A 236 -24.35 -3.34 4.08
N ILE A 237 -23.06 -3.10 3.83
CA ILE A 237 -21.97 -3.55 4.73
C ILE A 237 -21.46 -2.46 5.68
N GLY A 238 -21.73 -1.18 5.39
CA GLY A 238 -21.30 -0.04 6.22
C GLY A 238 -19.79 0.18 6.30
N GLU A 239 -19.00 -0.53 5.48
CA GLU A 239 -17.54 -0.43 5.39
C GLU A 239 -17.15 0.36 4.14
N ALA A 240 -16.09 1.17 4.25
CA ALA A 240 -15.56 1.92 3.12
C ALA A 240 -15.09 0.97 2.00
N SER A 241 -15.37 1.36 0.76
CA SER A 241 -15.00 0.62 -0.45
C SER A 241 -14.53 1.57 -1.55
N ILE A 242 -13.69 1.04 -2.45
CA ILE A 242 -13.24 1.75 -3.64
C ILE A 242 -13.72 1.02 -4.92
N PRO A 243 -14.24 1.75 -5.92
CA PRO A 243 -14.70 1.15 -7.17
C PRO A 243 -13.54 0.90 -8.13
N PHE A 244 -13.49 -0.29 -8.70
CA PHE A 244 -12.66 -0.65 -9.84
C PHE A 244 -13.30 -0.10 -11.12
N ARG A 245 -12.72 0.98 -11.66
CA ARG A 245 -13.25 1.74 -12.80
C ARG A 245 -12.48 1.44 -14.09
N GLU A 246 -12.57 0.19 -14.54
CA GLU A 246 -11.98 -0.25 -15.80
C GLU A 246 -13.04 -0.93 -16.67
N SER A 247 -12.78 -1.01 -17.98
CA SER A 247 -13.62 -1.73 -18.94
C SER A 247 -12.79 -2.66 -19.81
N MET A 248 -12.61 -3.91 -19.36
CA MET A 248 -11.74 -4.89 -20.04
C MET A 248 -12.46 -5.72 -21.12
N MET A 249 -13.70 -5.36 -21.44
CA MET A 249 -14.45 -5.96 -22.55
C MET A 249 -13.90 -5.58 -23.91
N ASP A 250 -13.44 -4.34 -24.08
CA ASP A 250 -12.95 -3.79 -25.34
C ASP A 250 -11.45 -3.45 -25.30
N GLY A 251 -10.82 -3.53 -26.49
CA GLY A 251 -9.42 -3.23 -26.71
C GLY A 251 -8.48 -4.40 -26.44
N ASN A 252 -7.29 -4.34 -27.03
CA ASN A 252 -6.23 -5.27 -26.68
C ASN A 252 -5.70 -4.91 -25.29
N ALA A 253 -5.64 -5.91 -24.43
CA ALA A 253 -4.88 -5.79 -23.20
C ALA A 253 -3.40 -6.02 -23.53
N ILE A 254 -2.53 -5.25 -22.89
CA ILE A 254 -1.09 -5.45 -22.94
C ILE A 254 -0.61 -5.94 -21.58
N GLY A 255 0.50 -6.69 -21.56
CA GLY A 255 1.13 -7.11 -20.31
C GLY A 255 1.69 -5.93 -19.50
N ASP A 256 2.12 -6.22 -18.27
CA ASP A 256 2.59 -5.22 -17.29
C ASP A 256 1.50 -4.20 -16.94
N ILE A 257 0.48 -4.68 -16.23
CA ILE A 257 -0.73 -3.95 -15.87
C ILE A 257 -0.36 -2.70 -15.06
N TYR A 258 -1.00 -1.59 -15.37
CA TYR A 258 -0.79 -0.27 -14.76
C TYR A 258 0.59 0.39 -15.00
N SER A 259 1.44 -0.19 -15.84
CA SER A 259 2.63 0.48 -16.37
C SER A 259 2.31 1.71 -17.22
N ASP A 260 3.30 2.57 -17.49
CA ASP A 260 3.14 3.73 -18.38
C ASP A 260 2.72 3.35 -19.81
N VAL A 261 3.10 2.16 -20.27
CA VAL A 261 2.68 1.64 -21.58
C VAL A 261 1.22 1.20 -21.50
N PHE A 262 0.85 0.45 -20.45
CA PHE A 262 -0.52 0.02 -20.19
C PHE A 262 -1.47 1.21 -20.13
N VAL A 263 -1.15 2.21 -19.30
CA VAL A 263 -1.94 3.43 -19.12
C VAL A 263 -2.18 4.15 -20.44
N ARG A 264 -1.14 4.34 -21.26
CA ARG A 264 -1.29 5.02 -22.56
C ARG A 264 -2.20 4.24 -23.51
N HIS A 265 -2.02 2.93 -23.60
CA HIS A 265 -2.84 2.08 -24.47
C HIS A 265 -4.31 2.04 -24.03
N ARG A 266 -4.56 1.97 -22.72
CA ARG A 266 -5.91 1.98 -22.17
C ARG A 266 -6.58 3.36 -22.32
N ALA A 267 -5.84 4.45 -22.09
CA ALA A 267 -6.33 5.79 -22.30
C ALA A 267 -6.79 6.02 -23.77
N GLU A 268 -5.99 5.56 -24.74
CA GLU A 268 -6.35 5.59 -26.16
C GLU A 268 -7.63 4.79 -26.45
N THR A 269 -7.72 3.56 -25.92
CA THR A 269 -8.90 2.69 -26.09
C THR A 269 -10.18 3.33 -25.53
N LEU A 270 -10.07 4.02 -24.39
CA LEU A 270 -11.21 4.63 -23.71
C LEU A 270 -11.49 6.08 -24.17
N GLY A 271 -10.70 6.61 -25.11
CA GLY A 271 -10.87 7.98 -25.62
C GLY A 271 -10.59 9.08 -24.59
N VAL A 272 -9.68 8.83 -23.65
CA VAL A 272 -9.28 9.78 -22.59
C VAL A 272 -7.77 10.02 -22.62
N THR A 273 -7.30 11.04 -21.90
CA THR A 273 -5.86 11.26 -21.70
C THR A 273 -5.26 10.28 -20.68
N PRO A 274 -3.93 10.00 -20.73
CA PRO A 274 -3.25 9.19 -19.72
C PRO A 274 -3.42 9.73 -18.29
N GLU A 275 -3.45 11.05 -18.12
CA GLU A 275 -3.66 11.72 -16.84
C GLU A 275 -5.07 11.44 -16.29
N GLU A 276 -6.11 11.66 -17.11
CA GLU A 276 -7.51 11.35 -16.74
C GLU A 276 -7.71 9.87 -16.43
N TYR A 277 -7.00 8.98 -17.13
CA TYR A 277 -7.02 7.54 -16.85
C TYR A 277 -6.45 7.25 -15.45
N ARG A 278 -5.27 7.79 -15.11
CA ARG A 278 -4.64 7.57 -13.80
C ARG A 278 -5.46 8.10 -12.63
N GLU A 279 -6.18 9.21 -12.85
CA GLU A 279 -7.09 9.75 -11.85
C GLU A 279 -8.23 8.77 -11.53
N LYS A 280 -8.83 8.17 -12.58
CA LYS A 280 -9.93 7.20 -12.48
C LYS A 280 -9.50 5.81 -11.99
N ALA A 281 -8.27 5.39 -12.30
CA ALA A 281 -7.69 4.10 -11.93
C ALA A 281 -7.30 4.02 -10.44
N CYS A 282 -8.23 4.38 -9.54
CA CYS A 282 -7.95 4.54 -8.11
C CYS A 282 -7.53 3.24 -7.44
N VAL A 283 -8.11 2.09 -7.81
CA VAL A 283 -7.72 0.79 -7.25
C VAL A 283 -6.27 0.45 -7.58
N PHE A 284 -5.86 0.58 -8.84
CA PHE A 284 -4.48 0.31 -9.24
C PHE A 284 -3.50 1.23 -8.51
N ARG A 285 -3.83 2.53 -8.42
CA ARG A 285 -3.03 3.52 -7.69
C ARG A 285 -2.89 3.18 -6.21
N THR A 286 -4.01 2.92 -5.54
CA THR A 286 -4.04 2.57 -4.11
C THR A 286 -3.22 1.32 -3.84
N LEU A 287 -3.38 0.26 -4.65
CA LEU A 287 -2.62 -0.97 -4.46
C LEU A 287 -1.13 -0.80 -4.83
N ALA A 288 -0.80 0.02 -5.82
CA ALA A 288 0.61 0.33 -6.13
C ALA A 288 1.33 1.02 -4.97
N GLN A 289 0.61 1.84 -4.18
CA GLN A 289 1.17 2.67 -3.12
C GLN A 289 1.07 2.01 -1.72
N ASP A 290 -0.03 1.31 -1.47
CA ASP A 290 -0.44 0.89 -0.13
C ASP A 290 -0.87 -0.60 -0.08
N ALA A 291 -0.55 -1.44 -1.05
CA ALA A 291 -0.92 -2.87 -1.01
C ALA A 291 -0.53 -3.54 0.33
N ASP A 292 0.68 -3.28 0.83
CA ASP A 292 1.19 -3.86 2.08
C ASP A 292 0.44 -3.39 3.33
N ARG A 293 -0.33 -2.30 3.24
CA ARG A 293 -1.20 -1.84 4.33
C ARG A 293 -2.32 -2.84 4.58
N TYR A 294 -2.80 -3.51 3.54
CA TYR A 294 -3.99 -4.34 3.59
C TYR A 294 -3.59 -5.80 3.78
N CYS A 295 -4.00 -6.39 4.90
CA CYS A 295 -3.82 -7.82 5.12
C CYS A 295 -4.94 -8.66 4.50
N GLU A 296 -6.03 -8.00 4.07
CA GLU A 296 -7.18 -8.63 3.44
C GLU A 296 -7.79 -7.68 2.39
N LEU A 297 -8.00 -8.20 1.17
CA LEU A 297 -8.84 -7.57 0.17
C LEU A 297 -10.16 -8.33 0.08
N ARG A 298 -11.27 -7.60 0.07
CA ARG A 298 -12.60 -8.13 -0.18
C ARG A 298 -13.08 -7.61 -1.52
N LEU A 299 -13.13 -8.51 -2.50
CA LEU A 299 -13.53 -8.23 -3.86
C LEU A 299 -15.03 -8.50 -4.00
N TRP A 300 -15.74 -7.56 -4.57
CA TRP A 300 -17.19 -7.60 -4.72
C TRP A 300 -17.55 -7.42 -6.19
N PHE A 301 -17.83 -8.52 -6.87
CA PHE A 301 -18.00 -8.57 -8.33
C PHE A 301 -19.25 -9.35 -8.72
N GLY A 302 -19.87 -8.91 -9.80
CA GLY A 302 -20.97 -9.60 -10.45
C GLY A 302 -20.54 -10.86 -11.20
N MET A 303 -21.52 -11.58 -11.76
CA MET A 303 -21.27 -12.80 -12.54
C MET A 303 -21.32 -12.57 -14.04
N ASP A 304 -21.80 -11.41 -14.49
CA ASP A 304 -21.79 -11.03 -15.90
C ASP A 304 -20.38 -10.98 -16.50
N THR A 305 -20.32 -10.99 -17.84
CA THR A 305 -19.04 -11.05 -18.55
C THR A 305 -18.15 -9.84 -18.27
N PHE A 306 -18.74 -8.66 -18.16
CA PHE A 306 -18.04 -7.42 -17.85
C PHE A 306 -17.30 -7.48 -16.51
N CYS A 307 -18.02 -7.84 -15.44
CA CYS A 307 -17.47 -8.00 -14.09
C CYS A 307 -16.35 -9.03 -14.06
N GLN A 308 -16.51 -10.15 -14.77
CA GLN A 308 -15.54 -11.24 -14.76
C GLN A 308 -14.22 -10.86 -15.46
N MET A 309 -14.25 -10.05 -16.52
CA MET A 309 -13.01 -9.57 -17.17
C MET A 309 -12.26 -8.56 -16.30
N ASN A 310 -13.00 -7.73 -15.58
CA ASN A 310 -12.42 -6.80 -14.60
C ASN A 310 -11.85 -7.56 -13.38
N LEU A 311 -12.54 -8.58 -12.89
CA LEU A 311 -12.06 -9.45 -11.82
C LEU A 311 -10.75 -10.14 -12.22
N LEU A 312 -10.70 -10.74 -13.41
CA LEU A 312 -9.47 -11.34 -13.94
C LEU A 312 -8.31 -10.33 -13.96
N THR A 313 -8.56 -9.12 -14.41
CA THR A 313 -7.55 -8.06 -14.49
C THR A 313 -7.04 -7.65 -13.12
N LEU A 314 -7.93 -7.49 -12.15
CA LEU A 314 -7.54 -7.17 -10.78
C LEU A 314 -6.72 -8.30 -10.15
N LEU A 315 -7.15 -9.56 -10.30
CA LEU A 315 -6.43 -10.71 -9.75
C LEU A 315 -5.03 -10.88 -10.38
N ALA A 316 -4.91 -10.67 -11.69
CA ALA A 316 -3.62 -10.67 -12.38
C ALA A 316 -2.71 -9.53 -11.88
N TYR A 317 -3.26 -8.35 -11.62
CA TYR A 317 -2.49 -7.24 -11.07
C TYR A 317 -2.01 -7.51 -9.64
N LEU A 318 -2.83 -8.16 -8.80
CA LEU A 318 -2.44 -8.54 -7.44
C LEU A 318 -1.26 -9.53 -7.44
N GLU A 319 -1.25 -10.49 -8.37
CA GLU A 319 -0.11 -11.37 -8.60
C GLU A 319 1.13 -10.57 -9.03
N GLN A 320 0.96 -9.65 -10.00
CA GLN A 320 2.04 -8.86 -10.56
C GLN A 320 2.76 -8.01 -9.50
N ILE A 321 2.01 -7.39 -8.58
CA ILE A 321 2.60 -6.60 -7.47
C ILE A 321 3.02 -7.47 -6.28
N GLY A 322 2.85 -8.79 -6.37
CA GLY A 322 3.27 -9.74 -5.34
C GLY A 322 2.46 -9.67 -4.04
N TYR A 323 1.19 -9.24 -4.08
CA TYR A 323 0.34 -9.07 -2.90
C TYR A 323 0.32 -10.33 -2.03
N LYS A 324 0.57 -10.17 -0.72
CA LYS A 324 0.72 -11.28 0.25
C LYS A 324 -0.46 -11.46 1.19
N GLY A 325 -1.38 -10.51 1.24
CA GLY A 325 -2.55 -10.58 2.09
C GLY A 325 -3.59 -11.59 1.58
N ARG A 326 -4.63 -11.82 2.39
CA ARG A 326 -5.76 -12.65 2.00
C ARG A 326 -6.59 -11.95 0.93
N VAL A 327 -7.15 -12.71 0.00
CA VAL A 327 -8.12 -12.22 -0.98
C VAL A 327 -9.40 -13.03 -0.82
N LEU A 328 -10.49 -12.35 -0.56
CA LEU A 328 -11.83 -12.93 -0.45
C LEU A 328 -12.71 -12.35 -1.56
N LEU A 329 -13.51 -13.19 -2.20
CA LEU A 329 -14.48 -12.81 -3.21
C LEU A 329 -15.90 -12.94 -2.66
N GLY A 330 -16.74 -11.96 -2.98
CA GLY A 330 -18.18 -12.02 -2.86
C GLY A 330 -18.85 -11.78 -4.21
N TYR A 331 -19.80 -12.64 -4.53
CA TYR A 331 -20.63 -12.54 -5.72
C TYR A 331 -21.88 -11.74 -5.43
N ILE A 332 -22.21 -10.86 -6.36
CA ILE A 332 -23.39 -10.01 -6.31
C ILE A 332 -24.27 -10.29 -7.51
N ASP A 333 -25.58 -10.17 -7.30
CA ASP A 333 -26.56 -10.17 -8.36
C ASP A 333 -26.50 -8.87 -9.15
N ASP A 334 -26.25 -8.98 -10.46
CA ASP A 334 -26.07 -7.84 -11.35
C ASP A 334 -27.34 -6.98 -11.53
N GLU A 335 -28.53 -7.52 -11.22
CA GLU A 335 -29.80 -6.82 -11.34
C GLU A 335 -30.31 -6.29 -9.98
N THR A 336 -30.25 -7.11 -8.93
CA THR A 336 -30.80 -6.74 -7.62
C THR A 336 -29.79 -6.07 -6.69
N PHE A 337 -28.49 -6.20 -6.99
CA PHE A 337 -27.37 -5.79 -6.14
C PHE A 337 -27.34 -6.49 -4.78
N ASP A 338 -28.00 -7.65 -4.64
CA ASP A 338 -27.92 -8.47 -3.44
C ASP A 338 -26.64 -9.31 -3.44
N VAL A 339 -26.08 -9.52 -2.24
CA VAL A 339 -24.95 -10.44 -2.06
C VAL A 339 -25.46 -11.89 -2.18
N ILE A 340 -25.02 -12.58 -3.24
CA ILE A 340 -25.35 -13.98 -3.52
C ILE A 340 -24.47 -14.90 -2.66
N GLU A 341 -23.17 -14.64 -2.66
CA GLU A 341 -22.16 -15.42 -1.94
C GLU A 341 -21.06 -14.50 -1.42
N ASN A 342 -20.41 -14.85 -0.32
CA ASN A 342 -19.35 -14.05 0.27
C ASN A 342 -18.24 -14.91 0.88
N ASN A 343 -17.11 -14.28 1.17
CA ASN A 343 -15.96 -14.88 1.84
C ASN A 343 -15.36 -16.09 1.09
N ILE A 344 -15.49 -16.14 -0.24
CA ILE A 344 -14.87 -17.17 -1.07
C ILE A 344 -13.35 -16.91 -1.09
N PRO A 345 -12.50 -17.80 -0.57
CA PRO A 345 -11.06 -17.59 -0.63
C PRO A 345 -10.55 -17.67 -2.06
N VAL A 346 -9.72 -16.70 -2.47
CA VAL A 346 -9.08 -16.69 -3.79
C VAL A 346 -7.59 -17.00 -3.61
N GLU A 347 -7.15 -18.13 -4.17
CA GLU A 347 -5.73 -18.49 -4.25
C GLU A 347 -5.11 -17.84 -5.48
N LEU A 348 -4.16 -16.93 -5.26
CA LEU A 348 -3.34 -16.33 -6.31
C LEU A 348 -2.26 -17.33 -6.79
N GLY A 349 -1.91 -17.25 -8.07
CA GLY A 349 -0.82 -17.99 -8.72
C GLY A 349 -1.10 -18.39 -10.19
N ILE A 350 -2.29 -18.08 -10.73
CA ILE A 350 -2.68 -18.46 -12.10
C ILE A 350 -3.22 -17.30 -12.94
N TYR A 351 -3.55 -16.16 -12.33
CA TYR A 351 -4.32 -15.10 -12.94
C TYR A 351 -3.50 -14.25 -13.91
N GLU A 352 -2.18 -14.05 -13.70
CA GLU A 352 -1.31 -13.41 -14.69
C GLU A 352 -1.29 -14.19 -16.02
N LYS A 353 -1.14 -15.52 -15.93
CA LYS A 353 -1.17 -16.38 -17.11
C LYS A 353 -2.57 -16.39 -17.74
N LEU A 354 -3.60 -16.47 -16.91
CA LEU A 354 -4.99 -16.46 -17.38
C LEU A 354 -5.32 -15.16 -18.10
N TYR A 355 -4.84 -14.02 -17.59
CA TYR A 355 -4.94 -12.71 -18.19
C TYR A 355 -4.24 -12.68 -19.55
N ALA A 356 -3.00 -13.19 -19.62
CA ALA A 356 -2.25 -13.26 -20.86
C ALA A 356 -2.93 -14.16 -21.91
N ASP A 357 -3.47 -15.31 -21.51
CA ASP A 357 -4.18 -16.22 -22.42
C ASP A 357 -5.51 -15.57 -22.89
N VAL A 358 -6.34 -15.05 -21.98
CA VAL A 358 -7.70 -14.56 -22.28
C VAL A 358 -7.71 -13.17 -22.90
N LEU A 359 -7.10 -12.18 -22.24
CA LEU A 359 -7.24 -10.77 -22.61
C LEU A 359 -6.19 -10.32 -23.65
N ASN A 360 -4.98 -10.90 -23.62
CA ASN A 360 -3.91 -10.55 -24.57
C ASN A 360 -3.94 -11.45 -25.81
N ALA A 361 -3.92 -12.76 -25.62
CA ALA A 361 -3.81 -13.73 -26.72
C ALA A 361 -5.16 -14.19 -27.29
N LYS A 362 -6.28 -13.81 -26.66
CA LYS A 362 -7.65 -14.24 -27.03
C LYS A 362 -7.74 -15.77 -27.20
N LYS A 363 -7.05 -16.48 -26.31
CA LYS A 363 -6.95 -17.94 -26.29
C LYS A 363 -7.73 -18.51 -25.12
N ARG A 364 -8.52 -19.54 -25.39
CA ARG A 364 -9.29 -20.26 -24.36
C ARG A 364 -8.34 -20.91 -23.35
N PRO A 365 -8.48 -20.61 -22.05
CA PRO A 365 -7.64 -21.16 -21.01
C PRO A 365 -8.07 -22.59 -20.65
N THR A 366 -7.17 -23.34 -20.02
CA THR A 366 -7.45 -24.71 -19.53
C THR A 366 -7.99 -24.74 -18.10
N CYS A 367 -7.77 -23.69 -17.33
CA CYS A 367 -8.27 -23.50 -15.98
C CYS A 367 -8.74 -22.05 -15.84
N VAL A 368 -9.79 -21.83 -15.03
CA VAL A 368 -10.42 -20.50 -14.89
C VAL A 368 -10.42 -19.97 -13.46
N GLY A 369 -9.87 -20.74 -12.50
CA GLY A 369 -9.81 -20.34 -11.10
C GLY A 369 -11.20 -20.09 -10.53
N VAL A 370 -11.37 -18.92 -9.90
CA VAL A 370 -12.68 -18.48 -9.39
C VAL A 370 -13.60 -17.89 -10.46
N LEU A 371 -13.11 -17.64 -11.69
CA LEU A 371 -13.93 -17.00 -12.73
C LEU A 371 -15.10 -17.87 -13.18
N ASN A 372 -16.18 -17.21 -13.59
CA ASN A 372 -17.34 -17.85 -14.20
C ASN A 372 -17.01 -18.32 -15.63
N LEU A 373 -17.14 -19.63 -15.89
CA LEU A 373 -16.87 -20.23 -17.20
C LEU A 373 -17.82 -19.75 -18.30
N HIS A 374 -19.11 -19.55 -17.97
CA HIS A 374 -20.11 -19.05 -18.92
C HIS A 374 -19.78 -17.62 -19.34
N ALA A 375 -19.37 -16.77 -18.41
CA ALA A 375 -18.89 -15.42 -18.71
C ALA A 375 -17.69 -15.44 -19.68
N LEU A 376 -16.72 -16.35 -19.48
CA LEU A 376 -15.61 -16.50 -20.42
C LEU A 376 -16.09 -16.97 -21.80
N ASP A 377 -17.07 -17.88 -21.88
CA ASP A 377 -17.65 -18.31 -23.15
C ASP A 377 -18.30 -17.15 -23.90
N LEU A 378 -19.07 -16.31 -23.20
CA LEU A 378 -19.67 -15.09 -23.74
C LEU A 378 -18.62 -14.05 -24.16
N TYR A 379 -17.52 -13.94 -23.44
CA TYR A 379 -16.40 -13.06 -23.83
C TYR A 379 -15.79 -13.46 -25.17
N PHE A 380 -15.57 -14.76 -25.38
CA PHE A 380 -15.08 -15.28 -26.66
C PHE A 380 -16.13 -15.20 -27.77
N ASP A 381 -17.42 -15.36 -27.45
CA ASP A 381 -18.50 -15.12 -28.41
C ASP A 381 -18.55 -13.65 -28.84
N TYR A 382 -18.44 -12.70 -27.91
CA TYR A 382 -18.41 -11.26 -28.18
C TYR A 382 -17.28 -10.87 -29.15
N HIS A 383 -16.11 -11.47 -29.00
CA HIS A 383 -14.95 -11.21 -29.88
C HIS A 383 -14.98 -12.00 -31.20
N SER A 384 -15.87 -12.99 -31.34
CA SER A 384 -16.02 -13.79 -32.54
C SER A 384 -16.80 -13.02 -33.60
N ASP A 385 -16.31 -13.00 -34.84
CA ASP A 385 -17.09 -12.44 -35.96
C ASP A 385 -18.37 -13.24 -36.21
N ASP A 386 -18.41 -14.52 -35.80
CA ASP A 386 -19.59 -15.37 -35.80
C ASP A 386 -20.25 -15.44 -34.40
N GLY A 387 -20.05 -14.45 -33.55
CA GLY A 387 -20.73 -14.35 -32.25
C GLY A 387 -22.24 -14.11 -32.38
N LYS A 388 -23.00 -14.36 -31.31
CA LYS A 388 -24.44 -14.07 -31.22
C LYS A 388 -24.71 -12.60 -31.54
N LEU A 389 -24.02 -11.68 -30.87
CA LEU A 389 -24.23 -10.25 -31.03
C LEU A 389 -23.73 -9.74 -32.39
N ALA A 390 -22.62 -10.29 -32.90
CA ALA A 390 -22.11 -9.97 -34.23
C ALA A 390 -23.09 -10.40 -35.35
N ARG A 391 -23.69 -11.60 -35.24
CA ARG A 391 -24.77 -12.05 -36.15
C ARG A 391 -25.99 -11.14 -36.05
N LEU A 392 -26.43 -10.82 -34.83
CA LEU A 392 -27.60 -9.98 -34.61
C LEU A 392 -27.42 -8.59 -35.22
N ALA A 393 -26.23 -8.00 -35.09
CA ALA A 393 -25.87 -6.73 -35.70
C ALA A 393 -25.95 -6.77 -37.24
N ARG A 394 -25.48 -7.86 -37.87
CA ARG A 394 -25.54 -8.05 -39.33
C ARG A 394 -26.96 -8.29 -39.85
N GLU A 395 -27.70 -9.18 -39.20
CA GLU A 395 -29.07 -9.54 -39.59
C GLU A 395 -30.03 -8.35 -39.51
N ASN A 396 -29.72 -7.38 -38.64
CA ASN A 396 -30.52 -6.17 -38.42
C ASN A 396 -29.83 -4.90 -38.92
N ALA A 397 -28.89 -5.01 -39.87
CA ALA A 397 -28.14 -3.88 -40.42
C ALA A 397 -29.02 -2.80 -41.08
N THR A 398 -30.27 -3.13 -41.44
CA THR A 398 -31.24 -2.17 -42.00
C THR A 398 -31.89 -1.27 -40.95
N LEU A 399 -31.77 -1.59 -39.66
CA LEU A 399 -32.27 -0.72 -38.58
C LEU A 399 -31.43 0.58 -38.49
N ASP A 400 -32.06 1.65 -38.05
CA ASP A 400 -31.33 2.84 -37.62
C ASP A 400 -30.45 2.51 -36.40
N GLU A 401 -29.41 3.33 -36.19
CA GLU A 401 -28.38 3.06 -35.20
C GLU A 401 -28.93 2.95 -33.77
N ASN A 402 -29.89 3.81 -33.38
CA ASN A 402 -30.45 3.78 -32.03
C ASN A 402 -31.30 2.52 -31.79
N SER A 403 -32.12 2.14 -32.77
CA SER A 403 -32.92 0.92 -32.68
C SER A 403 -32.03 -0.34 -32.59
N LEU A 404 -30.91 -0.34 -33.31
CA LEU A 404 -29.94 -1.44 -33.27
C LEU A 404 -29.17 -1.49 -31.95
N ILE A 405 -28.82 -0.34 -31.37
CA ILE A 405 -28.22 -0.26 -30.03
C ILE A 405 -29.19 -0.84 -28.99
N CYS A 406 -30.46 -0.41 -28.97
CA CYS A 406 -31.45 -0.95 -28.04
C CYS A 406 -31.60 -2.47 -28.17
N LEU A 407 -31.68 -2.98 -29.40
CA LEU A 407 -31.76 -4.42 -29.67
C LEU A 407 -30.53 -5.18 -29.14
N LEU A 408 -29.33 -4.63 -29.34
CA LEU A 408 -28.09 -5.25 -28.86
C LEU A 408 -28.04 -5.25 -27.34
N LEU A 409 -28.39 -4.15 -26.67
CA LEU A 409 -28.43 -4.05 -25.22
C LEU A 409 -29.41 -5.04 -24.59
N GLU A 410 -30.61 -5.17 -25.16
CA GLU A 410 -31.58 -6.19 -24.73
C GLU A 410 -31.04 -7.62 -24.90
N ALA A 411 -30.37 -7.90 -26.02
CA ALA A 411 -29.80 -9.22 -26.32
C ALA A 411 -28.52 -9.54 -25.54
N SER A 412 -27.91 -8.53 -24.92
CA SER A 412 -26.60 -8.57 -24.27
C SER A 412 -26.66 -8.50 -22.74
N ALA A 413 -27.82 -8.73 -22.12
CA ALA A 413 -27.96 -8.68 -20.66
C ALA A 413 -26.87 -9.52 -19.94
N GLU A 414 -26.62 -10.76 -20.38
CA GLU A 414 -25.59 -11.64 -19.79
C GLU A 414 -24.13 -11.22 -20.10
N TYR A 415 -23.93 -10.32 -21.07
CA TYR A 415 -22.61 -9.80 -21.45
C TYR A 415 -22.24 -8.56 -20.63
N GLY A 416 -23.21 -7.87 -20.02
CA GLY A 416 -23.00 -6.62 -19.30
C GLY A 416 -22.55 -5.46 -20.21
N LEU A 417 -23.05 -5.40 -21.46
CA LEU A 417 -22.63 -4.36 -22.40
C LEU A 417 -23.24 -2.99 -22.09
N SER A 418 -22.43 -1.96 -22.33
CA SER A 418 -22.80 -0.55 -22.38
C SER A 418 -23.09 -0.08 -23.81
N ASP A 419 -23.73 1.08 -23.94
CA ASP A 419 -24.02 1.73 -25.21
C ASP A 419 -22.76 1.86 -26.09
N LEU A 420 -21.60 2.16 -25.50
CA LEU A 420 -20.34 2.31 -26.21
C LEU A 420 -19.87 0.99 -26.85
N GLN A 421 -20.00 -0.13 -26.13
CA GLN A 421 -19.66 -1.46 -26.66
C GLN A 421 -20.64 -1.89 -27.76
N ALA A 422 -21.92 -1.59 -27.60
CA ALA A 422 -22.91 -1.81 -28.65
C ALA A 422 -22.58 -1.01 -29.92
N MET A 423 -22.17 0.26 -29.78
CA MET A 423 -21.72 1.08 -30.90
C MET A 423 -20.48 0.51 -31.60
N HIS A 424 -19.49 0.02 -30.86
CA HIS A 424 -18.30 -0.63 -31.44
C HIS A 424 -18.66 -1.90 -32.23
N LEU A 425 -19.56 -2.74 -31.69
CA LEU A 425 -20.07 -3.92 -32.41
C LEU A 425 -20.75 -3.53 -33.73
N ILE A 426 -21.55 -2.46 -33.71
CA ILE A 426 -22.21 -1.93 -34.89
C ILE A 426 -21.18 -1.44 -35.91
N GLN A 427 -20.22 -0.60 -35.52
CA GLN A 427 -19.18 -0.10 -36.43
C GLN A 427 -18.35 -1.22 -37.06
N LYS A 428 -18.08 -2.29 -36.31
CA LYS A 428 -17.29 -3.43 -36.77
C LYS A 428 -18.08 -4.34 -37.74
N HIS A 429 -19.38 -4.52 -37.53
CA HIS A 429 -20.15 -5.58 -38.19
C HIS A 429 -21.30 -5.12 -39.08
N LYS A 430 -21.73 -3.85 -38.99
CA LYS A 430 -22.75 -3.28 -39.86
C LYS A 430 -22.13 -2.95 -41.23
N THR A 431 -22.17 -3.92 -42.15
CA THR A 431 -21.81 -3.76 -43.57
C THR A 431 -22.98 -3.38 -44.44
#